data_AF-A0A3N4VJE8-F1
#
_entry.id   AF-A0A3N4VJE8-F1
#
_cell.length_a   1.000
_cell.length_b   1.000
_cell.length_c   1.000
_cell.angle_alpha   90.00
_cell.angle_beta   90.00
_cell.angle_gamma   90.00
#
_symmetry.space_group_name_H-M   'P 1'
#
loop_
_entity.id
_entity.type
_entity.pdbx_description
1 polymer ?
#
loop_
_entity_poly.entity_id
_entity_poly.type
_entity_poly.pdbx_seq_one_letter_code
_entity_poly.pdbx_strand_id
1 'polypeptide(L)'
;MRKRRSRCDRLRAMRFALWAQHQPSASLTPQLISAVLDVSLTQAREWRTELFKALSPMDAEGLPPSPRPAANGPTTSSRTPTHE
;
A
#
# COMPACT_ATOMS: atom_id res chain seq x y z
N MET A 1 7.77 -12.75 36.26
CA MET A 1 7.69 -11.31 35.92
C MET A 1 6.79 -11.12 34.69
N ARG A 2 5.76 -10.27 34.79
CA ARG A 2 4.62 -10.20 33.85
C ARG A 2 5.00 -9.53 32.53
N LYS A 3 4.52 -10.10 31.41
CA LYS A 3 4.56 -9.68 30.00
C LYS A 3 4.12 -8.22 29.72
N ARG A 4 4.74 -7.22 30.34
CA ARG A 4 4.38 -5.79 30.13
C ARG A 4 5.01 -5.17 28.89
N ARG A 5 6.12 -5.71 28.37
CA ARG A 5 6.77 -5.24 27.13
C ARG A 5 5.83 -5.30 25.92
N SER A 6 5.11 -6.42 25.78
CA SER A 6 4.23 -6.70 24.64
C SER A 6 3.14 -5.65 24.39
N ARG A 7 2.57 -5.03 25.45
CA ARG A 7 1.50 -4.04 25.27
C ARG A 7 2.03 -2.72 24.70
N CYS A 8 3.15 -2.22 25.24
CA CYS A 8 3.75 -0.98 24.77
C CYS A 8 4.36 -1.13 23.37
N ASP A 9 4.92 -2.30 23.06
CA ASP A 9 5.45 -2.59 21.72
C ASP A 9 4.33 -2.66 20.68
N ARG A 10 3.19 -3.32 21.01
CA ARG A 10 2.02 -3.38 20.13
C ARG A 10 1.45 -1.98 19.83
N LEU A 11 1.36 -1.12 20.84
CA LEU A 11 0.87 0.26 20.64
C LEU A 11 1.81 1.08 19.76
N ARG A 12 3.13 0.94 19.92
CA ARG A 12 4.11 1.61 19.05
C ARG A 12 4.03 1.09 17.61
N ALA A 13 3.87 -0.21 17.41
CA ALA A 13 3.69 -0.80 16.08
C ALA A 13 2.40 -0.31 15.40
N MET A 14 1.29 -0.20 16.14
CA MET A 14 0.02 0.32 15.62
C MET A 14 0.12 1.81 15.27
N ARG A 15 0.79 2.59 16.13
CA ARG A 15 1.09 4.02 15.86
C ARG A 15 1.96 4.18 14.62
N PHE A 16 2.98 3.34 14.45
CA PHE A 16 3.81 3.30 13.25
C PHE A 16 2.99 3.04 11.99
N ALA A 17 2.14 2.00 11.99
CA ALA A 17 1.32 1.64 10.83
C ALA A 17 0.35 2.77 10.42
N LEU A 18 -0.25 3.47 11.38
CA LEU A 18 -1.12 4.62 11.10
C LEU A 18 -0.31 5.82 10.59
N TRP A 19 0.81 6.14 11.24
CA TRP A 19 1.65 7.27 10.84
C TRP A 19 2.26 7.06 9.45
N ALA A 20 2.71 5.85 9.13
CA ALA A 20 3.32 5.52 7.85
C ALA A 20 2.37 5.64 6.65
N GLN A 21 1.06 5.46 6.84
CA GLN A 21 0.05 5.64 5.78
C GLN A 21 -0.04 7.08 5.27
N HIS A 22 0.33 8.06 6.10
CA HIS A 22 0.28 9.48 5.75
C HIS A 22 1.64 10.03 5.28
N GLN A 23 2.67 9.20 5.19
CA GLN A 23 4.01 9.61 4.80
C GLN A 23 4.38 9.04 3.42
N PRO A 24 5.06 9.82 2.56
CA PRO A 24 5.60 9.28 1.33
C PRO A 24 6.66 8.21 1.63
N SER A 25 6.64 7.08 0.94
CA SER A 25 7.53 5.94 1.21
C SER A 25 9.02 6.30 1.18
N ALA A 26 9.40 7.33 0.40
CA ALA A 26 10.77 7.84 0.33
C ALA A 26 11.23 8.56 1.62
N SER A 27 10.33 9.12 2.42
CA SER A 27 10.67 9.81 3.69
C SER A 27 10.82 8.86 4.87
N LEU A 28 10.31 7.63 4.77
CA LEU A 28 10.35 6.61 5.82
C LEU A 28 11.75 5.99 5.98
N THR A 29 12.69 6.76 6.51
CA THR A 29 14.05 6.30 6.84
C THR A 29 14.07 5.62 8.22
N PRO A 30 14.91 4.58 8.44
CA PRO A 30 15.05 3.95 9.76
C PRO A 30 15.40 4.93 10.89
N GLN A 31 16.18 5.96 10.58
CA GLN A 31 16.56 7.03 11.51
C GLN A 31 15.33 7.83 11.95
N LEU A 32 14.50 8.26 11.01
CA LEU A 32 13.26 8.99 11.30
C LEU A 32 12.30 8.12 12.14
N ILE A 33 12.12 6.86 11.75
CA ILE A 33 11.26 5.91 12.46
C ILE A 33 11.74 5.72 13.91
N SER A 34 13.06 5.56 14.11
CA SER A 34 13.64 5.41 15.45
C SER A 34 13.42 6.63 16.33
N ALA A 35 13.56 7.84 15.77
CA ALA A 35 13.38 9.09 16.49
C ALA A 35 11.90 9.37 16.85
N VAL A 36 10.98 9.12 15.92
CA VAL A 36 9.54 9.41 16.11
C VAL A 36 8.87 8.45 17.09
N LEU A 37 9.34 7.21 17.15
CA LEU A 37 8.68 6.14 17.91
C LEU A 37 9.45 5.67 19.14
N ASP A 38 10.62 6.28 19.40
CA ASP A 38 11.51 5.93 20.51
C ASP A 38 11.78 4.41 20.56
N VAL A 39 12.28 3.91 19.42
CA VAL A 39 12.64 2.50 19.22
C VAL A 39 14.10 2.40 18.79
N SER A 40 14.71 1.23 18.99
CA SER A 40 16.07 1.01 18.53
C SER A 40 16.15 1.11 17.00
N LEU A 41 17.32 1.52 16.48
CA LEU A 41 17.55 1.60 15.05
C LEU A 41 17.36 0.24 14.35
N THR A 42 17.72 -0.85 15.03
CA THR A 42 17.50 -2.23 14.54
C THR A 42 16.01 -2.52 14.38
N GLN A 43 15.20 -2.21 15.40
CA GLN A 43 13.75 -2.40 15.34
C GLN A 43 13.10 -1.53 14.26
N ALA A 44 13.57 -0.29 14.09
CA ALA A 44 13.10 0.60 13.03
C ALA A 44 13.40 0.04 11.62
N ARG A 45 14.56 -0.60 11.42
CA ARG A 45 14.90 -1.26 10.14
C ARG A 45 13.98 -2.45 9.86
N GLU A 46 13.69 -3.26 10.87
CA GLU A 46 12.76 -4.39 10.76
C GLU A 46 11.35 -3.89 10.39
N TRP A 47 10.83 -2.90 11.11
CA TRP A 47 9.50 -2.36 10.86
C TRP A 47 9.36 -1.73 9.48
N ARG A 48 10.40 -1.02 9.02
CA ARG A 48 10.45 -0.52 7.64
C ARG A 48 10.36 -1.67 6.64
N THR A 49 11.15 -2.72 6.83
CA THR A 49 11.18 -3.87 5.91
C THR A 49 9.84 -4.58 5.86
N GLU A 50 9.22 -4.84 7.01
CA GLU A 50 7.90 -5.46 7.10
C GLU A 50 6.80 -4.59 6.47
N LEU A 51 6.87 -3.26 6.66
CA LEU A 51 5.97 -2.32 5.98
C LEU A 51 6.11 -2.39 4.46
N PHE A 52 7.34 -2.36 3.93
CA PHE A 52 7.57 -2.45 2.49
C PHE A 52 7.17 -3.82 1.93
N LYS A 53 7.36 -4.92 2.68
CA LYS A 53 6.82 -6.23 2.28
C LYS A 53 5.29 -6.23 2.20
N ALA A 54 4.63 -5.62 3.18
CA ALA A 54 3.16 -5.52 3.19
C ALA A 54 2.62 -4.57 2.10
N LEU A 55 3.37 -3.51 1.76
CA LEU A 55 3.01 -2.52 0.75
C LEU A 55 3.47 -2.88 -0.68
N SER A 56 4.32 -3.89 -0.84
CA SER A 56 4.83 -4.33 -2.13
C SER A 56 4.10 -5.60 -2.59
N PRO A 57 2.93 -5.48 -3.25
CA PRO A 57 2.32 -6.58 -3.95
C PRO A 57 3.03 -6.75 -5.30
N MET A 58 4.21 -7.34 -5.32
CA MET A 58 4.65 -8.10 -6.50
C MET A 58 4.33 -9.55 -6.18
N ASP A 59 3.42 -10.30 -6.80
CA ASP A 59 2.61 -10.14 -8.01
C ASP A 59 1.28 -10.86 -7.70
N ALA A 60 0.21 -10.15 -7.37
CA ALA A 60 -1.11 -10.77 -7.27
C ALA A 60 -1.81 -10.62 -8.61
N GLU A 61 -1.47 -11.54 -9.49
CA GLU A 61 -2.17 -11.99 -10.70
C GLU A 61 -3.64 -12.30 -10.38
N GLY A 62 -4.44 -11.25 -10.15
CA GLY A 62 -5.78 -11.37 -9.61
C GLY A 62 -6.52 -10.05 -9.36
N LEU A 63 -6.02 -8.92 -9.87
CA LEU A 63 -6.89 -7.75 -10.01
C LEU A 63 -7.83 -8.03 -11.19
N PRO A 64 -9.17 -8.18 -11.00
CA PRO A 64 -10.04 -8.12 -12.16
C PRO A 64 -9.77 -6.77 -12.84
N PRO A 65 -9.59 -6.74 -14.17
CA PRO A 65 -9.31 -5.49 -14.86
C PRO A 65 -10.40 -4.51 -14.46
N SER A 66 -9.98 -3.37 -13.91
CA SER A 66 -10.86 -2.24 -13.64
C SER A 66 -11.81 -2.10 -14.83
N PRO A 67 -13.14 -2.17 -14.64
CA PRO A 67 -14.07 -2.01 -15.74
C PRO A 67 -13.88 -0.59 -16.25
N ARG A 68 -13.08 -0.50 -17.33
CA ARG A 68 -12.95 0.67 -18.17
C ARG A 68 -14.38 1.15 -18.42
N PRO A 69 -14.72 2.42 -18.13
CA PRO A 69 -16.09 2.88 -18.29
C PRO A 69 -16.51 2.56 -19.71
N ALA A 70 -17.57 1.75 -19.82
CA ALA A 70 -18.12 1.33 -21.08
C ALA A 70 -18.41 2.59 -21.91
N ALA A 71 -17.68 2.75 -23.01
CA ALA A 71 -18.06 3.67 -24.06
C ALA A 71 -19.31 3.10 -24.75
N ASN A 72 -20.45 3.19 -24.06
CA ASN A 72 -21.79 3.11 -24.63
C ASN A 72 -22.12 4.55 -25.05
N GLY A 73 -22.36 4.95 -26.30
CA GLY A 73 -22.58 4.35 -27.61
C GLY A 73 -22.59 5.53 -28.63
N PRO A 74 -23.37 5.55 -29.74
CA PRO A 74 -24.31 4.55 -30.21
C PRO A 74 -23.98 4.00 -31.61
N THR A 75 -24.58 2.85 -31.87
CA THR A 75 -24.87 2.24 -33.16
C THR A 75 -25.23 3.28 -34.22
N THR A 76 -24.52 3.30 -35.34
CA THR A 76 -25.14 3.65 -36.63
C THR A 76 -24.83 2.53 -37.61
N SER A 77 -25.65 1.48 -37.52
CA SER A 77 -25.96 0.68 -38.70
C SER A 77 -26.71 1.58 -39.66
N SER A 78 -26.12 1.89 -40.80
CA SER A 78 -26.86 2.24 -42.00
C SER A 78 -26.10 1.75 -43.22
N ARG A 79 -26.47 0.52 -43.62
CA ARG A 79 -26.87 0.20 -45.00
C ARG A 79 -25.77 0.28 -46.09
N THR A 80 -25.18 -0.87 -46.43
CA THR A 80 -24.82 -1.25 -47.81
C THR A 80 -26.06 -1.18 -48.71
N PRO A 81 -26.00 -1.01 -50.06
CA PRO A 81 -24.97 -1.56 -50.96
C PRO A 81 -24.59 -0.64 -52.15
N THR A 82 -23.84 -1.21 -53.13
CA THR A 82 -23.93 -0.94 -54.59
C THR A 82 -22.68 -0.33 -55.25
N HIS A 83 -22.00 -1.21 -56.00
CA HIS A 83 -21.59 -1.10 -57.41
C HIS A 83 -20.73 0.11 -57.83
N GLU A 84 -19.48 -0.14 -58.25
CA GLU A 84 -19.05 -0.22 -59.66
C GLU A 84 -17.75 -1.04 -59.78
#